data_AF-A0A349K5I8-F1
#
_entry.id   AF-A0A349K5I8-F1
#
_cell.length_a   1.000
_cell.length_b   1.000
_cell.length_c   1.000
_cell.angle_alpha   90.00
_cell.angle_beta   90.00
_cell.angle_gamma   90.00
#
_symmetry.space_group_name_H-M   'P 1'
#
loop_
_entity.id
_entity.type
_entity.pdbx_description
1 polymer ?
#
loop_
_entity_poly.entity_id
_entity_poly.type
_entity_poly.pdbx_seq_one_letter_code
_entity_poly.pdbx_strand_id
1 'polypeptide(L)'
;MGPVEEDASTVYLRPETAQGIFVNFNNVINSTRKKLPFGIAQIGKAFRNEITTGNFIFRTREFEMMEIEYFVMPGEDEAIHEQWIQNCLSWYSQIGLNSDNLRVRRHEDDELSHYAKATYDIEYNFPWGWGEIQGIANRTDYDLKSHMEISGEKLTYFDEPSGQHVIPYVIEPSFGVDRAVMALLVDAYCEEELTSASGKIETRVVLKLDPSIAPVKVAVLPLSRNEKLTPLAKSVFDTLRRSSLIGGHVQYDDAQSIGRRYRRQDEIGTPLCVTVDFDSLDDNQVTIRERDSMQQTRVGLNELESELAIKINI
;
A
#
# COMPACT_ATOMS: atom_id res chain seq x y z
N MET A 1 -7.12 32.87 5.88
CA MET A 1 -8.50 32.33 5.95
C MET A 1 -9.34 33.29 6.78
N GLY A 2 -10.09 34.16 6.12
CA GLY A 2 -10.92 35.17 6.75
C GLY A 2 -12.22 35.37 5.96
N PRO A 3 -13.19 36.11 6.51
CA PRO A 3 -14.52 36.25 5.92
C PRO A 3 -14.61 37.22 4.72
N VAL A 4 -13.49 37.68 4.19
CA VAL A 4 -13.44 38.76 3.18
C VAL A 4 -13.05 38.18 1.82
N GLU A 5 -13.90 38.34 0.81
CA GLU A 5 -13.64 38.04 -0.60
C GLU A 5 -12.69 39.09 -1.20
N GLU A 6 -11.40 39.00 -0.88
CA GLU A 6 -10.35 39.70 -1.63
C GLU A 6 -9.44 38.67 -2.31
N ASP A 7 -8.94 38.97 -3.51
CA ASP A 7 -8.02 38.08 -4.25
C ASP A 7 -6.80 37.68 -3.41
N ALA A 8 -6.35 38.55 -2.49
CA ALA A 8 -5.29 38.31 -1.52
C ALA A 8 -5.58 37.18 -0.51
N SER A 9 -6.83 36.74 -0.42
CA SER A 9 -7.30 35.64 0.44
C SER A 9 -7.47 34.30 -0.29
N THR A 10 -7.23 34.29 -1.61
CA THR A 10 -7.36 33.09 -2.44
C THR A 10 -6.38 32.02 -1.99
N VAL A 11 -6.89 30.82 -1.75
CA VAL A 11 -6.10 29.64 -1.40
C VAL A 11 -6.47 28.49 -2.31
N TYR A 12 -5.53 27.57 -2.49
CA TYR A 12 -5.70 26.43 -3.39
C TYR A 12 -5.72 25.12 -2.61
N LEU A 13 -6.57 24.21 -3.07
CA LEU A 13 -6.36 22.79 -2.77
C LEU A 13 -5.19 22.31 -3.62
N ARG A 14 -4.18 21.74 -2.96
CA ARG A 14 -2.95 21.32 -3.63
C ARG A 14 -3.24 20.22 -4.67
N PRO A 15 -2.68 20.30 -5.89
CA PRO A 15 -2.85 19.27 -6.92
C PRO A 15 -1.88 18.09 -6.76
N GLU A 16 -0.90 18.25 -5.87
CA GLU A 16 0.12 17.27 -5.53
C GLU A 16 0.61 17.47 -4.08
N THR A 17 1.39 16.55 -3.52
CA THR A 17 1.87 16.67 -2.14
C THR A 17 3.33 17.18 -2.04
N ALA A 18 4.12 17.01 -3.10
CA ALA A 18 5.51 17.42 -3.26
C ALA A 18 5.81 18.88 -2.83
N GLN A 19 4.95 19.84 -3.22
CA GLN A 19 5.14 21.25 -2.88
C GLN A 19 5.29 21.52 -1.37
N GLY A 20 4.56 20.75 -0.54
CA GLY A 20 4.66 20.86 0.92
C GLY A 20 6.03 20.41 1.45
N ILE A 21 6.71 19.51 0.74
CA ILE A 21 8.04 19.02 1.08
C ILE A 21 9.09 20.08 0.74
N PHE A 22 9.04 20.66 -0.46
CA PHE A 22 10.01 21.66 -0.90
C PHE A 22 10.02 22.92 -0.02
N VAL A 23 8.85 23.46 0.33
CA VAL A 23 8.77 24.65 1.22
C VAL A 23 9.28 24.37 2.64
N ASN A 24 9.37 23.11 3.04
CA ASN A 24 9.88 22.69 4.35
C ASN A 24 11.33 22.16 4.31
N PHE A 25 12.02 22.22 3.18
CA PHE A 25 13.38 21.70 3.02
C PHE A 25 14.34 22.17 4.12
N ASN A 26 14.43 23.49 4.34
CA ASN A 26 15.29 24.06 5.39
C ASN A 26 14.83 23.67 6.80
N ASN A 27 13.51 23.61 7.05
CA ASN A 27 12.98 23.20 8.35
C ASN A 27 13.41 21.77 8.70
N VAL A 28 13.36 20.87 7.74
CA VAL A 28 13.78 19.48 7.91
C VAL A 28 15.29 19.39 8.10
N ILE A 29 16.11 20.02 7.26
CA ILE A 29 17.57 19.98 7.40
C ILE A 29 18.00 20.52 8.76
N ASN A 30 17.48 21.68 9.17
CA ASN A 30 17.89 22.34 10.41
C ASN A 30 17.49 21.53 11.65
N SER A 31 16.35 20.85 11.63
CA SER A 31 15.86 20.06 12.76
C SER A 31 16.43 18.65 12.84
N THR A 32 16.77 18.04 11.69
CA THR A 32 17.19 16.63 11.64
C THR A 32 18.69 16.43 11.42
N ARG A 33 19.40 17.46 10.95
CA ARG A 33 20.84 17.43 10.62
C ARG A 33 21.22 16.31 9.65
N LYS A 34 20.30 15.95 8.74
CA LYS A 34 20.56 14.96 7.69
C LYS A 34 21.66 15.46 6.75
N LYS A 35 22.49 14.55 6.27
CA LYS A 35 23.47 14.78 5.20
C LYS A 35 22.92 14.24 3.89
N LEU A 36 23.32 14.82 2.77
CA LEU A 36 23.00 14.26 1.46
C LEU A 36 23.72 12.90 1.26
N PRO A 37 23.09 11.94 0.57
CA PRO A 37 21.69 12.00 0.11
C PRO A 37 20.69 11.71 1.26
N PHE A 38 19.53 12.35 1.23
CA PHE A 38 18.42 12.07 2.15
C PHE A 38 17.06 12.32 1.50
N GLY A 39 16.02 11.70 2.03
CA GLY A 39 14.65 11.87 1.53
C GLY A 39 13.67 12.41 2.56
N ILE A 40 12.60 13.02 2.06
CA ILE A 40 11.40 13.36 2.83
C ILE A 40 10.24 12.61 2.17
N ALA A 41 9.57 11.74 2.93
CA ALA A 41 8.42 10.98 2.46
C ALA A 41 7.13 11.61 3.02
N GLN A 42 6.08 11.63 2.22
CA GLN A 42 4.76 12.11 2.63
C GLN A 42 3.64 11.30 2.00
N ILE A 43 2.58 11.09 2.78
CA ILE A 43 1.30 10.59 2.29
C ILE A 43 0.27 11.68 2.48
N GLY A 44 -0.56 11.94 1.48
CA GLY A 44 -1.71 12.80 1.67
C GLY A 44 -2.57 13.02 0.45
N LYS A 45 -3.65 13.76 0.67
CA LYS A 45 -4.63 14.09 -0.37
C LYS A 45 -4.11 15.13 -1.35
N ALA A 46 -4.51 14.95 -2.59
CA ALA A 46 -4.33 15.87 -3.70
C ALA A 46 -5.64 16.02 -4.50
N PHE A 47 -5.80 17.18 -5.15
CA PHE A 47 -7.03 17.55 -5.82
C PHE A 47 -6.76 18.03 -7.25
N ARG A 48 -7.34 17.37 -8.25
CA ARG A 48 -7.26 17.79 -9.66
C ARG A 48 -8.64 18.20 -10.13
N ASN A 49 -8.76 19.39 -10.73
CA ASN A 49 -10.02 19.86 -11.31
C ASN A 49 -10.28 19.20 -12.67
N GLU A 50 -10.38 17.87 -12.66
CA GLU A 50 -10.56 17.04 -13.84
C GLU A 50 -11.91 17.33 -14.52
N ILE A 51 -11.85 17.56 -15.84
CA ILE A 51 -13.02 17.88 -16.66
C ILE A 51 -13.80 16.60 -16.94
N THR A 52 -13.10 15.54 -17.33
CA THR A 52 -13.71 14.25 -17.69
C THR A 52 -13.22 13.15 -16.76
N THR A 53 -14.05 12.81 -15.78
CA THR A 53 -13.83 11.62 -14.94
C THR A 53 -14.06 10.34 -15.75
N GLY A 54 -13.30 9.29 -15.49
CA GLY A 54 -13.39 8.04 -16.25
C GLY A 54 -12.62 6.89 -15.61
N ASN A 55 -12.94 5.65 -16.00
CA ASN A 55 -12.31 4.41 -15.54
C ASN A 55 -12.16 4.34 -14.01
N PHE A 56 -13.28 4.49 -13.29
CA PHE A 56 -13.34 4.32 -11.83
C PHE A 56 -12.27 5.16 -11.10
N ILE A 57 -11.28 4.53 -10.47
CA ILE A 57 -10.22 5.17 -9.69
C ILE A 57 -9.10 5.85 -10.51
N PHE A 58 -9.05 5.67 -11.84
CA PHE A 58 -7.93 6.19 -12.64
C PHE A 58 -8.00 7.69 -12.91
N ARG A 59 -9.21 8.25 -13.00
CA ARG A 59 -9.46 9.67 -13.23
C ARG A 59 -10.50 10.20 -12.24
N THR A 60 -10.02 10.59 -11.07
CA THR A 60 -10.80 11.18 -9.98
C THR A 60 -10.36 12.62 -9.72
N ARG A 61 -11.18 13.36 -8.96
CA ARG A 61 -10.88 14.75 -8.55
C ARG A 61 -10.18 14.85 -7.20
N GLU A 62 -10.35 13.85 -6.36
CA GLU A 62 -9.68 13.68 -5.08
C GLU A 62 -9.05 12.28 -5.08
N PHE A 63 -7.80 12.21 -4.65
CA PHE A 63 -7.03 10.96 -4.53
C PHE A 63 -5.92 11.15 -3.50
N GLU A 64 -5.32 10.05 -3.07
CA GLU A 64 -4.18 10.07 -2.15
C GLU A 64 -2.90 9.70 -2.88
N MET A 65 -1.81 10.37 -2.53
CA MET A 65 -0.49 10.07 -3.08
C MET A 65 0.50 9.70 -1.98
N MET A 66 1.44 8.85 -2.36
CA MET A 66 2.66 8.56 -1.62
C MET A 66 3.84 9.07 -2.42
N GLU A 67 4.51 10.09 -1.90
CA GLU A 67 5.61 10.78 -2.60
C GLU A 67 6.85 10.84 -1.72
N ILE A 68 8.00 10.74 -2.36
CA ILE A 68 9.31 10.91 -1.74
C ILE A 68 10.07 11.94 -2.54
N GLU A 69 10.53 13.01 -1.89
CA GLU A 69 11.56 13.88 -2.48
C GLU A 69 12.91 13.47 -1.93
N TYR A 70 13.73 12.87 -2.78
CA TYR A 70 15.05 12.39 -2.43
C TYR A 70 16.12 13.36 -2.94
N PHE A 71 16.70 14.13 -2.00
CA PHE A 71 17.70 15.14 -2.28
C PHE A 71 19.08 14.49 -2.42
N VAL A 72 19.76 14.81 -3.51
CA VAL A 72 21.05 14.22 -3.89
C VAL A 72 22.05 15.27 -4.33
N MET A 73 23.34 14.93 -4.28
CA MET A 73 24.38 15.79 -4.86
C MET A 73 24.28 15.81 -6.39
N PRO A 74 24.37 16.99 -7.05
CA PRO A 74 24.49 17.04 -8.50
C PRO A 74 25.68 16.20 -8.98
N GLY A 75 25.45 15.32 -9.96
CA GLY A 75 26.45 14.37 -10.47
C GLY A 75 26.36 12.97 -9.87
N GLU A 76 25.63 12.77 -8.77
CA GLU A 76 25.28 11.44 -8.23
C GLU A 76 23.86 11.02 -8.61
N ASP A 77 23.09 11.92 -9.24
CA ASP A 77 21.66 11.81 -9.48
C ASP A 77 21.26 10.63 -10.35
N GLU A 78 22.02 10.31 -11.41
CA GLU A 78 21.66 9.22 -12.33
C GLU A 78 21.75 7.84 -11.68
N ALA A 79 22.81 7.59 -10.91
CA ALA A 79 22.98 6.31 -10.23
C ALA A 79 21.92 6.11 -9.13
N ILE A 80 21.57 7.19 -8.42
CA ILE A 80 20.53 7.16 -7.40
C ILE A 80 19.13 7.03 -8.02
N HIS A 81 18.89 7.66 -9.18
CA HIS A 81 17.64 7.51 -9.93
C HIS A 81 17.40 6.07 -10.34
N GLU A 82 18.39 5.41 -10.93
CA GLU A 82 18.32 3.99 -11.28
C GLU A 82 18.06 3.12 -10.04
N GLN A 83 18.75 3.40 -8.93
CA GLN A 83 18.51 2.69 -7.67
C GLN A 83 17.06 2.82 -7.20
N TRP A 84 16.47 4.02 -7.27
CA TRP A 84 15.07 4.24 -6.88
C TRP A 84 14.08 3.51 -7.79
N ILE A 85 14.35 3.44 -9.10
CA ILE A 85 13.51 2.66 -10.03
C ILE A 85 13.48 1.20 -9.61
N GLN A 86 14.65 0.59 -9.34
CA GLN A 86 14.74 -0.81 -8.91
C GLN A 86 14.09 -1.05 -7.54
N ASN A 87 14.29 -0.13 -6.59
CA ASN A 87 13.68 -0.21 -5.27
C ASN A 87 12.14 -0.17 -5.34
N CYS A 88 11.59 0.74 -6.15
CA CYS A 88 10.15 0.88 -6.32
C CYS A 88 9.56 -0.36 -7.03
N LEU A 89 10.22 -0.88 -8.07
CA LEU A 89 9.79 -2.10 -8.73
C LEU A 89 9.79 -3.31 -7.78
N SER A 90 10.87 -3.47 -7.00
CA SER A 90 10.99 -4.55 -6.01
C SER A 90 9.94 -4.46 -4.91
N TRP A 91 9.60 -3.25 -4.48
CA TRP A 91 8.57 -3.03 -3.45
C TRP A 91 7.20 -3.58 -3.88
N TYR A 92 6.80 -3.40 -5.14
CA TYR A 92 5.55 -3.95 -5.64
C TYR A 92 5.51 -5.49 -5.57
N SER A 93 6.61 -6.16 -5.90
CA SER A 93 6.73 -7.62 -5.72
C SER A 93 6.66 -8.03 -4.25
N GLN A 94 7.26 -7.26 -3.34
CA GLN A 94 7.24 -7.53 -1.90
C GLN A 94 5.85 -7.44 -1.27
N ILE A 95 4.97 -6.60 -1.84
CA ILE A 95 3.57 -6.48 -1.38
C ILE A 95 2.60 -7.40 -2.14
N GLY A 96 3.13 -8.32 -2.96
CA GLY A 96 2.37 -9.40 -3.56
C GLY A 96 1.89 -9.19 -4.99
N LEU A 97 2.33 -8.15 -5.71
CA LEU A 97 2.06 -8.07 -7.15
C LEU A 97 2.91 -9.06 -7.92
N ASN A 98 2.29 -9.76 -8.86
CA ASN A 98 3.00 -10.61 -9.81
C ASN A 98 3.91 -9.77 -10.71
N SER A 99 5.21 -10.03 -10.63
CA SER A 99 6.24 -9.36 -11.44
C SER A 99 6.03 -9.51 -12.94
N ASP A 100 5.36 -10.56 -13.42
CA ASP A 100 5.04 -10.74 -14.85
C ASP A 100 4.06 -9.68 -15.36
N ASN A 101 3.29 -9.06 -14.46
CA ASN A 101 2.36 -7.98 -14.77
C ASN A 101 2.97 -6.59 -14.57
N LEU A 102 4.26 -6.49 -14.23
CA LEU A 102 4.96 -5.23 -14.00
C LEU A 102 5.99 -4.96 -15.11
N ARG A 103 6.10 -3.70 -15.52
CA ARG A 103 7.20 -3.25 -16.37
C ARG A 103 7.65 -1.85 -16.01
N VAL A 104 8.91 -1.56 -16.33
CA VAL A 104 9.47 -0.22 -16.28
C VAL A 104 9.47 0.35 -17.68
N ARG A 105 8.89 1.54 -17.87
CA ARG A 105 8.82 2.25 -19.15
C ARG A 105 9.48 3.61 -19.01
N ARG A 106 10.46 3.91 -19.85
CA ARG A 106 11.03 5.26 -19.94
C ARG A 106 10.07 6.17 -20.69
N HIS A 107 9.93 7.41 -20.24
CA HIS A 107 9.25 8.46 -21.01
C HIS A 107 10.06 8.81 -22.27
N GLU A 108 9.35 9.03 -23.37
CA GLU A 108 9.92 9.60 -24.59
C GLU A 108 10.17 11.12 -24.41
N ASP A 109 11.00 11.70 -25.28
CA ASP A 109 11.42 13.11 -25.15
C ASP A 109 10.24 14.12 -25.18
N ASP A 110 9.14 13.78 -25.84
CA ASP A 110 7.92 14.60 -25.92
C ASP A 110 6.94 14.39 -24.75
N GLU A 111 7.16 13.36 -23.94
CA GLU A 111 6.40 13.10 -22.69
C GLU A 111 7.07 13.76 -21.47
N LEU A 112 8.37 14.03 -21.54
CA LEU A 112 9.14 14.61 -20.44
C LEU A 112 8.66 16.03 -20.12
N SER A 113 8.47 16.30 -18.83
CA SER A 113 8.33 17.67 -18.34
C SER A 113 9.61 18.46 -18.62
N HIS A 114 9.51 19.76 -18.89
CA HIS A 114 10.66 20.60 -19.30
C HIS A 114 11.81 20.66 -18.28
N TYR A 115 11.53 20.33 -17.01
CA TYR A 115 12.51 20.25 -15.92
C TYR A 115 13.02 18.83 -15.63
N ALA A 116 12.40 17.81 -16.21
CA ALA A 116 12.77 16.42 -15.95
C ALA A 116 13.95 16.03 -16.83
N LYS A 117 15.05 15.62 -16.19
CA LYS A 117 16.20 15.03 -16.88
C LYS A 117 15.88 13.63 -17.42
N ALA A 118 15.10 12.85 -16.66
CA ALA A 118 14.57 11.57 -17.06
C ALA A 118 13.39 11.20 -16.15
N THR A 119 12.41 10.48 -16.70
CA THR A 119 11.29 9.91 -15.94
C THR A 119 11.03 8.48 -16.41
N TYR A 120 10.76 7.60 -15.46
CA TYR A 120 10.35 6.23 -15.71
C TYR A 120 9.05 5.94 -14.99
N ASP A 121 8.12 5.30 -15.68
CA ASP A 121 6.90 4.78 -15.10
C ASP A 121 7.09 3.30 -14.75
N ILE A 122 6.59 2.91 -13.58
CA ILE A 122 6.19 1.54 -13.34
C ILE A 122 4.75 1.41 -13.79
N GLU A 123 4.52 0.48 -14.71
CA GLU A 123 3.20 0.17 -15.26
C GLU A 123 2.76 -1.23 -14.86
N TYR A 124 1.46 -1.38 -14.61
CA TYR A 124 0.81 -2.66 -14.37
C TYR A 124 -0.06 -3.06 -15.57
N ASN A 125 -0.05 -4.34 -15.91
CA ASN A 125 -0.86 -4.92 -16.98
C ASN A 125 -2.29 -5.21 -16.50
N PHE A 126 -3.16 -4.21 -16.53
CA PHE A 126 -4.57 -4.38 -16.18
C PHE A 126 -5.33 -5.21 -17.25
N PRO A 127 -6.53 -5.73 -16.95
CA PRO A 127 -7.39 -6.41 -17.94
C PRO A 127 -7.70 -5.60 -19.20
N TRP A 128 -7.56 -4.27 -19.13
CA TRP A 128 -7.74 -3.34 -20.25
C TRP A 128 -6.41 -2.82 -20.84
N GLY A 129 -5.27 -3.35 -20.41
CA GLY A 129 -3.93 -3.01 -20.90
C GLY A 129 -3.03 -2.33 -19.87
N TRP A 130 -1.84 -1.97 -20.32
CA TRP A 130 -0.80 -1.33 -19.51
C TRP A 130 -1.25 0.05 -19.01
N GLY A 131 -1.06 0.31 -17.72
CA GLY A 131 -1.33 1.60 -17.10
C GLY A 131 -0.31 1.95 -16.01
N GLU A 132 0.05 3.21 -15.94
CA GLU A 132 0.97 3.77 -14.94
C GLU A 132 0.39 3.67 -13.52
N ILE A 133 1.20 3.13 -12.62
CA ILE A 133 0.91 3.05 -11.19
C ILE A 133 1.89 3.87 -10.35
N GLN A 134 3.07 4.20 -10.86
CA GLN A 134 4.07 5.04 -10.20
C GLN A 134 5.00 5.70 -11.21
N GLY A 135 5.31 6.99 -11.02
CA GLY A 135 6.37 7.70 -11.74
C GLY A 135 7.62 7.87 -10.87
N ILE A 136 8.80 7.75 -11.47
CA ILE A 136 10.08 8.04 -10.83
C ILE A 136 10.85 9.04 -11.70
N ALA A 137 10.88 10.30 -11.28
CA ALA A 137 11.47 11.40 -12.02
C ALA A 137 12.81 11.88 -11.42
N ASN A 138 13.74 12.27 -12.27
CA ASN A 138 14.89 13.09 -11.90
C ASN A 138 14.60 14.54 -12.32
N ARG A 139 14.34 15.39 -11.34
CA ARG A 139 13.84 16.77 -11.53
C ARG A 139 14.94 17.82 -11.46
N THR A 140 16.19 17.37 -11.32
CA THR A 140 17.36 18.24 -11.12
C THR A 140 17.13 19.19 -9.93
N ASP A 141 17.56 20.45 -10.02
CA ASP A 141 17.41 21.46 -8.98
C ASP A 141 16.19 22.39 -9.19
N TYR A 142 15.30 22.05 -10.13
CA TYR A 142 14.21 22.91 -10.58
C TYR A 142 13.27 23.33 -9.45
N ASP A 143 12.82 22.39 -8.62
CA ASP A 143 11.81 22.66 -7.59
C ASP A 143 12.33 23.63 -6.53
N LEU A 144 13.54 23.39 -6.03
CA LEU A 144 14.17 24.27 -5.04
C LEU A 144 14.49 25.64 -5.64
N LYS A 145 15.02 25.71 -6.88
CA LYS A 145 15.27 26.98 -7.57
C LYS A 145 14.00 27.81 -7.74
N SER A 146 12.91 27.19 -8.17
CA SER A 146 11.64 27.87 -8.40
C SER A 146 11.11 28.50 -7.11
N HIS A 147 11.16 27.78 -5.99
CA HIS A 147 10.81 28.32 -4.68
C HIS A 147 11.76 29.43 -4.23
N MET A 148 13.07 29.29 -4.45
CA MET A 148 14.06 30.33 -4.12
C MET A 148 13.82 31.63 -4.90
N GLU A 149 13.54 31.55 -6.20
CA GLU A 149 13.32 32.70 -7.08
C GLU A 149 12.09 33.52 -6.64
N ILE A 150 11.01 32.85 -6.23
CA ILE A 150 9.77 33.51 -5.83
C ILE A 150 9.82 34.00 -4.38
N SER A 151 10.39 33.22 -3.46
CA SER A 151 10.39 33.53 -2.03
C SER A 151 11.53 34.46 -1.59
N GLY A 152 12.66 34.43 -2.30
CA GLY A 152 13.91 35.08 -1.88
C GLY A 152 14.68 34.34 -0.78
N GLU A 153 14.14 33.24 -0.26
CA GLU A 153 14.80 32.39 0.73
C GLU A 153 15.82 31.46 0.08
N LYS A 154 16.91 31.13 0.79
CA LYS A 154 17.94 30.21 0.28
C LYS A 154 17.60 28.77 0.64
N LEU A 155 17.18 27.97 -0.34
CA LEU A 155 16.94 26.53 -0.20
C LEU A 155 18.17 25.74 -0.69
N THR A 156 19.28 25.89 0.02
CA THR A 156 20.58 25.30 -0.34
C THR A 156 21.11 24.41 0.78
N TYR A 157 21.87 23.38 0.44
CA TYR A 157 22.58 22.53 1.39
C TYR A 157 24.05 22.96 1.50
N PHE A 158 24.59 23.05 2.72
CA PHE A 158 26.02 23.31 2.94
C PHE A 158 26.79 21.99 2.98
N ASP A 159 27.63 21.77 1.98
CA ASP A 159 28.47 20.58 1.88
C ASP A 159 29.79 20.79 2.64
N GLU A 160 29.92 20.15 3.82
CA GLU A 160 31.11 20.29 4.68
C GLU A 160 32.43 19.91 3.98
N PRO A 161 32.52 18.82 3.19
CA PRO A 161 33.74 18.46 2.46
C PRO A 161 34.21 19.53 1.47
N SER A 162 33.32 20.10 0.65
CA SER A 162 33.69 21.16 -0.31
C SER A 162 33.72 22.56 0.29
N GLY A 163 33.05 22.77 1.42
CA GLY A 163 32.87 24.08 2.05
C GLY A 163 31.95 25.02 1.26
N GLN A 164 31.09 24.48 0.39
CA GLN A 164 30.24 25.26 -0.51
C GLN A 164 28.76 24.96 -0.29
N HIS A 165 27.92 25.95 -0.62
CA HIS A 165 26.49 25.74 -0.73
C HIS A 165 26.15 25.19 -2.12
N VAL A 166 25.35 24.14 -2.15
CA VAL A 166 24.82 23.52 -3.38
C VAL A 166 23.29 23.54 -3.34
N ILE A 167 22.67 23.55 -4.52
CA ILE A 167 21.24 23.25 -4.64
C ILE A 167 21.17 21.76 -4.97
N PRO A 168 20.63 20.91 -4.07
CA PRO A 168 20.53 19.49 -4.34
C PRO A 168 19.65 19.22 -5.57
N TYR A 169 19.96 18.13 -6.26
CA TYR A 169 19.02 17.57 -7.23
C TYR A 169 17.96 16.74 -6.51
N VAL A 170 16.81 16.55 -7.13
CA VAL A 170 15.66 15.84 -6.57
C VAL A 170 15.32 14.62 -7.43
N ILE A 171 15.32 13.44 -6.80
CA ILE A 171 14.72 12.22 -7.34
C ILE A 171 13.36 12.02 -6.67
N GLU A 172 12.30 11.94 -7.46
CA GLU A 172 10.91 11.89 -7.02
C GLU A 172 10.26 10.56 -7.44
N PRO A 173 10.19 9.57 -6.54
CA PRO A 173 9.18 8.52 -6.64
C PRO A 173 7.81 9.04 -6.18
N SER A 174 6.83 9.05 -7.08
CA SER A 174 5.45 9.49 -6.81
C SER A 174 4.44 8.47 -7.31
N PHE A 175 3.49 8.06 -6.45
CA PHE A 175 2.41 7.18 -6.88
C PHE A 175 1.08 7.47 -6.19
N GLY A 176 -0.01 7.18 -6.91
CA GLY A 176 -1.37 7.23 -6.39
C GLY A 176 -1.70 5.98 -5.59
N VAL A 177 -2.07 6.13 -4.32
CA VAL A 177 -2.45 5.03 -3.42
C VAL A 177 -3.57 4.20 -4.03
N ASP A 178 -4.56 4.89 -4.60
CA ASP A 178 -5.73 4.28 -5.23
C ASP A 178 -5.34 3.29 -6.33
N ARG A 179 -4.39 3.67 -7.21
CA ARG A 179 -3.95 2.82 -8.32
C ARG A 179 -3.19 1.58 -7.85
N ALA A 180 -2.33 1.74 -6.85
CA ALA A 180 -1.64 0.61 -6.23
C ALA A 180 -2.64 -0.39 -5.61
N VAL A 181 -3.66 0.10 -4.89
CA VAL A 181 -4.74 -0.74 -4.32
C VAL A 181 -5.51 -1.47 -5.43
N MET A 182 -5.84 -0.80 -6.53
CA MET A 182 -6.53 -1.44 -7.64
C MET A 182 -5.68 -2.51 -8.33
N ALA A 183 -4.39 -2.26 -8.54
CA ALA A 183 -3.47 -3.26 -9.07
C ALA A 183 -3.48 -4.51 -8.18
N LEU A 184 -3.37 -4.34 -6.85
CA LEU A 184 -3.41 -5.45 -5.89
C LEU A 184 -4.73 -6.22 -5.92
N LEU A 185 -5.86 -5.53 -6.01
CA LEU A 185 -7.18 -6.17 -6.08
C LEU A 185 -7.36 -6.96 -7.39
N VAL A 186 -6.90 -6.39 -8.51
CA VAL A 186 -6.98 -7.02 -9.83
C VAL A 186 -6.06 -8.24 -9.89
N ASP A 187 -4.83 -8.13 -9.38
CA ASP A 187 -3.85 -9.22 -9.38
C ASP A 187 -4.29 -10.39 -8.48
N ALA A 188 -4.91 -10.07 -7.34
CA ALA A 188 -5.40 -11.05 -6.39
C ALA A 188 -6.71 -11.73 -6.80
N TYR A 189 -7.51 -11.13 -7.69
CA TYR A 189 -8.83 -11.65 -8.06
C TYR A 189 -8.73 -12.96 -8.83
N CYS A 190 -9.33 -14.02 -8.27
CA CYS A 190 -9.36 -15.34 -8.88
C CYS A 190 -10.73 -15.99 -8.74
N GLU A 191 -11.17 -16.65 -9.81
CA GLU A 191 -12.33 -17.54 -9.81
C GLU A 191 -11.84 -18.99 -9.94
N GLU A 192 -12.20 -19.83 -8.97
CA GLU A 192 -11.80 -21.23 -8.94
C GLU A 192 -13.01 -22.16 -8.97
N GLU A 193 -12.97 -23.18 -9.82
CA GLU A 193 -13.97 -24.25 -9.84
C GLU A 193 -13.67 -25.29 -8.77
N LEU A 194 -14.65 -25.57 -7.91
CA LEU A 194 -14.56 -26.56 -6.86
C LEU A 194 -15.58 -27.68 -7.09
N THR A 195 -15.11 -28.92 -7.05
CA THR A 195 -16.00 -30.09 -7.09
C THR A 195 -16.44 -30.43 -5.68
N SER A 196 -17.73 -30.27 -5.39
CA SER A 196 -18.34 -30.70 -4.13
C SER A 196 -18.26 -32.22 -3.94
N ALA A 197 -18.42 -32.69 -2.70
CA ALA A 197 -18.52 -34.13 -2.41
C ALA A 197 -19.66 -34.84 -3.16
N SER A 198 -20.70 -34.09 -3.58
CA SER A 198 -21.79 -34.56 -4.43
C SER A 198 -21.47 -34.58 -5.94
N GLY A 199 -20.25 -34.22 -6.35
CA GLY A 199 -19.83 -34.16 -7.75
C GLY A 199 -20.30 -32.92 -8.52
N LYS A 200 -20.99 -31.98 -7.85
CA LYS A 200 -21.41 -30.70 -8.44
C LYS A 200 -20.23 -29.72 -8.44
N ILE A 201 -19.99 -29.08 -9.58
CA ILE A 201 -19.01 -28.00 -9.73
C ILE A 201 -19.63 -26.69 -9.21
N GLU A 202 -18.89 -26.00 -8.35
CA GLU A 202 -19.25 -24.69 -7.82
C GLU A 202 -18.06 -23.74 -7.95
N THR A 203 -18.30 -22.56 -8.51
CA THR A 203 -17.28 -21.51 -8.59
C THR A 203 -17.15 -20.80 -7.24
N ARG A 204 -15.92 -20.54 -6.82
CA ARG A 204 -15.60 -19.63 -5.72
C ARG A 204 -14.85 -18.42 -6.23
N VAL A 205 -15.20 -17.25 -5.71
CA VAL A 205 -14.40 -16.04 -5.84
C VAL A 205 -13.46 -15.97 -4.65
N VAL A 206 -12.19 -15.71 -4.89
CA VAL A 206 -11.17 -15.55 -3.85
C VAL A 206 -10.24 -14.40 -4.21
N LEU A 207 -9.95 -13.54 -3.24
CA LEU A 207 -8.87 -12.56 -3.34
C LEU A 207 -7.60 -13.18 -2.75
N LYS A 208 -6.66 -13.57 -3.60
CA LYS A 208 -5.34 -14.09 -3.20
C LYS A 208 -4.36 -12.99 -2.80
N LEU A 209 -4.82 -12.06 -1.95
CA LEU A 209 -3.98 -10.99 -1.43
C LEU A 209 -2.81 -11.59 -0.65
N ASP A 210 -1.63 -10.98 -0.75
CA ASP A 210 -0.52 -11.37 0.09
C ASP A 210 -0.89 -11.21 1.59
N PRO A 211 -0.55 -12.18 2.46
CA PRO A 211 -0.88 -12.12 3.87
C PRO A 211 -0.43 -10.82 4.56
N SER A 212 0.63 -10.15 4.10
CA SER A 212 1.13 -8.88 4.64
C SER A 212 0.16 -7.70 4.42
N ILE A 213 -0.61 -7.71 3.33
CA ILE A 213 -1.54 -6.62 2.97
C ILE A 213 -3.02 -6.97 3.14
N ALA A 214 -3.35 -8.25 3.40
CA ALA A 214 -4.74 -8.66 3.61
C ALA A 214 -5.45 -7.80 4.69
N PRO A 215 -6.67 -7.29 4.43
CA PRO A 215 -7.35 -6.35 5.32
C PRO A 215 -7.78 -7.01 6.64
N VAL A 216 -8.01 -8.31 6.61
CA VAL A 216 -8.25 -9.16 7.79
C VAL A 216 -7.22 -10.28 7.74
N LYS A 217 -6.48 -10.50 8.83
CA LYS A 217 -5.46 -11.57 8.92
C LYS A 217 -6.07 -12.88 9.36
N VAL A 218 -6.97 -12.83 10.33
CA VAL A 218 -7.60 -14.01 10.92
C VAL A 218 -9.08 -13.75 11.15
N ALA A 219 -9.93 -14.71 10.77
CA ALA A 219 -11.35 -14.69 11.11
C ALA A 219 -11.71 -15.82 12.08
N VAL A 220 -12.30 -15.51 13.22
CA VAL A 220 -12.77 -16.48 14.22
C VAL A 220 -14.25 -16.78 14.03
N LEU A 221 -14.56 -18.04 13.74
CA LEU A 221 -15.85 -18.51 13.23
C LEU A 221 -16.38 -19.68 14.09
N PRO A 222 -17.31 -19.48 15.03
CA PRO A 222 -17.92 -20.61 15.74
C PRO A 222 -18.71 -21.52 14.78
N LEU A 223 -18.69 -22.84 14.90
CA LEU A 223 -19.38 -23.75 13.96
C LEU A 223 -20.86 -23.39 13.76
N SER A 224 -21.52 -22.96 14.83
CA SER A 224 -22.89 -22.41 14.81
C SER A 224 -23.07 -21.34 15.88
N ARG A 225 -24.14 -20.54 15.78
CA ARG A 225 -24.57 -19.62 16.84
C ARG A 225 -25.25 -20.41 17.97
N ASN A 226 -24.44 -21.16 18.72
CA ASN A 226 -24.87 -21.95 19.86
C ASN A 226 -24.28 -21.36 21.15
N GLU A 227 -25.09 -21.21 22.19
CA GLU A 227 -24.70 -20.63 23.48
C GLU A 227 -23.52 -21.36 24.15
N LYS A 228 -23.29 -22.64 23.81
CA LYS A 228 -22.11 -23.39 24.30
C LYS A 228 -20.82 -23.02 23.57
N LEU A 229 -20.89 -22.69 22.27
CA LEU A 229 -19.72 -22.38 21.44
C LEU A 229 -19.32 -20.90 21.53
N THR A 230 -20.32 -20.01 21.61
CA THR A 230 -20.10 -18.57 21.57
C THR A 230 -19.12 -18.07 22.63
N PRO A 231 -19.15 -18.52 23.90
CA PRO A 231 -18.18 -18.08 24.91
C PRO A 231 -16.74 -18.42 24.54
N LEU A 232 -16.47 -19.66 24.11
CA LEU A 232 -15.12 -20.08 23.71
C LEU A 232 -14.66 -19.32 22.46
N ALA A 233 -15.50 -19.20 21.44
CA ALA A 233 -15.15 -18.49 20.21
C ALA A 233 -14.86 -17.00 20.45
N LYS A 234 -15.61 -16.35 21.36
CA LYS A 234 -15.32 -14.97 21.77
C LYS A 234 -14.02 -14.87 22.56
N SER A 235 -13.76 -15.83 23.45
CA SER A 235 -12.48 -15.89 24.18
C SER A 235 -11.30 -16.03 23.22
N VAL A 236 -11.39 -16.93 22.22
CA VAL A 236 -10.35 -17.09 21.19
C VAL A 236 -10.17 -15.79 20.41
N PHE A 237 -11.26 -15.16 19.97
CA PHE A 237 -11.22 -13.88 19.28
C PHE A 237 -10.54 -12.78 20.12
N ASP A 238 -10.92 -12.64 21.39
CA ASP A 238 -10.35 -11.62 22.28
C ASP A 238 -8.87 -11.86 22.57
N THR A 239 -8.44 -13.13 22.63
CA THR A 239 -7.04 -13.50 22.74
C THR A 239 -6.27 -13.10 21.48
N LEU A 240 -6.70 -13.55 20.30
CA LEU A 240 -6.01 -13.27 19.03
C LEU A 240 -5.97 -11.77 18.70
N ARG A 241 -7.07 -11.03 18.95
CA ARG A 241 -7.14 -9.59 18.72
C ARG A 241 -6.14 -8.80 19.59
N ARG A 242 -5.79 -9.32 20.76
CA ARG A 242 -4.83 -8.70 21.69
C ARG A 242 -3.40 -9.22 21.53
N SER A 243 -3.21 -10.23 20.68
CA SER A 243 -1.89 -10.82 20.44
C SER A 243 -0.97 -9.81 19.78
N SER A 244 0.25 -9.67 20.30
CA SER A 244 1.31 -8.89 19.65
C SER A 244 1.97 -9.64 18.49
N LEU A 245 1.67 -10.93 18.32
CA LEU A 245 2.22 -11.76 17.24
C LEU A 245 1.39 -11.67 15.96
N ILE A 246 0.11 -11.32 16.07
CA ILE A 246 -0.80 -11.16 14.94
C ILE A 246 -0.80 -9.69 14.52
N GLY A 247 0.06 -9.36 13.55
CA GLY A 247 0.12 -8.03 12.95
C GLY A 247 -1.07 -7.76 12.03
N GLY A 248 -2.21 -7.30 12.58
CA GLY A 248 -3.33 -6.80 11.79
C GLY A 248 -4.71 -7.05 12.37
N HIS A 249 -5.74 -6.88 11.54
CA HIS A 249 -7.13 -7.00 11.96
C HIS A 249 -7.55 -8.47 12.12
N VAL A 250 -8.18 -8.77 13.25
CA VAL A 250 -8.87 -10.05 13.50
C VAL A 250 -10.38 -9.79 13.45
N GLN A 251 -11.12 -10.64 12.76
CA GLN A 251 -12.58 -10.53 12.65
C GLN A 251 -13.29 -11.66 13.40
N TYR A 252 -14.45 -11.38 13.98
CA TYR A 252 -15.38 -12.39 14.50
C TYR A 252 -16.65 -12.42 13.65
N ASP A 253 -17.15 -13.62 13.33
CA ASP A 253 -18.40 -13.76 12.58
C ASP A 253 -19.12 -15.07 12.91
N ASP A 254 -20.33 -14.95 13.45
CA ASP A 254 -21.22 -16.05 13.81
C ASP A 254 -22.51 -16.10 12.95
N ALA A 255 -22.58 -15.26 11.90
CA ALA A 255 -23.76 -15.17 11.06
C ALA A 255 -23.79 -16.28 10.01
N GLN A 256 -24.97 -16.86 9.81
CA GLN A 256 -25.23 -17.89 8.79
C GLN A 256 -24.34 -19.16 8.94
N SER A 257 -24.42 -20.07 7.96
CA SER A 257 -23.67 -21.32 8.00
C SER A 257 -22.16 -21.08 7.91
N ILE A 258 -21.37 -22.02 8.46
CA ILE A 258 -19.90 -21.96 8.41
C ILE A 258 -19.36 -21.85 6.97
N GLY A 259 -19.98 -22.57 6.03
CA GLY A 259 -19.60 -22.50 4.61
C GLY A 259 -19.77 -21.09 4.02
N ARG A 260 -20.86 -20.38 4.35
CA ARG A 260 -21.06 -19.00 3.90
C ARG A 260 -20.08 -18.02 4.55
N ARG A 261 -19.63 -18.32 5.76
CA ARG A 261 -18.58 -17.55 6.43
C ARG A 261 -17.23 -17.72 5.75
N TYR A 262 -16.83 -18.95 5.44
CA TYR A 262 -15.62 -19.18 4.64
C TYR A 262 -15.68 -18.46 3.28
N ARG A 263 -16.82 -18.52 2.58
CA ARG A 263 -16.97 -17.78 1.30
C ARG A 263 -16.76 -16.27 1.45
N ARG A 264 -17.37 -15.65 2.45
CA ARG A 264 -17.16 -14.20 2.72
C ARG A 264 -15.70 -13.87 3.01
N GLN A 265 -15.01 -14.74 3.75
CA GLN A 265 -13.61 -14.52 4.10
C GLN A 265 -12.67 -14.74 2.91
N ASP A 266 -12.97 -15.72 2.05
CA ASP A 266 -12.28 -15.94 0.77
C ASP A 266 -12.45 -14.72 -0.17
N GLU A 267 -13.67 -14.18 -0.28
CA GLU A 267 -14.00 -13.01 -1.12
C GLU A 267 -13.27 -11.72 -0.70
N ILE A 268 -12.96 -11.55 0.59
CA ILE A 268 -12.18 -10.38 1.09
C ILE A 268 -10.70 -10.70 1.30
N GLY A 269 -10.27 -11.90 0.92
CA GLY A 269 -8.87 -12.32 0.92
C GLY A 269 -8.25 -12.59 2.28
N THR A 270 -9.06 -12.95 3.29
CA THR A 270 -8.55 -13.30 4.62
C THR A 270 -7.74 -14.60 4.54
N PRO A 271 -6.45 -14.62 4.93
CA PRO A 271 -5.59 -15.78 4.69
C PRO A 271 -5.96 -16.97 5.59
N LEU A 272 -6.40 -16.73 6.84
CA LEU A 272 -6.66 -17.78 7.83
C LEU A 272 -8.04 -17.63 8.49
N CYS A 273 -8.78 -18.73 8.58
CA CYS A 273 -9.99 -18.82 9.38
C CYS A 273 -9.80 -19.80 10.54
N VAL A 274 -10.17 -19.41 11.76
CA VAL A 274 -10.15 -20.26 12.95
C VAL A 274 -11.58 -20.65 13.30
N THR A 275 -11.86 -21.95 13.29
CA THR A 275 -13.19 -22.49 13.60
C THR A 275 -13.22 -23.16 14.97
N VAL A 276 -14.20 -22.77 15.77
CA VAL A 276 -14.48 -23.34 17.09
C VAL A 276 -15.71 -24.23 16.98
N ASP A 277 -15.55 -25.53 17.16
CA ASP A 277 -16.62 -26.52 17.05
C ASP A 277 -16.96 -27.15 18.41
N PHE A 278 -17.85 -28.15 18.44
CA PHE A 278 -18.26 -28.76 19.70
C PHE A 278 -17.14 -29.57 20.35
N ASP A 279 -16.26 -30.19 19.56
CA ASP A 279 -15.15 -30.95 20.13
C ASP A 279 -14.14 -30.00 20.78
N SER A 280 -14.02 -28.75 20.28
CA SER A 280 -13.19 -27.71 20.90
C SER A 280 -13.48 -27.50 22.39
N LEU A 281 -14.71 -27.78 22.84
CA LEU A 281 -15.12 -27.66 24.25
C LEU A 281 -14.53 -28.78 25.12
N ASP A 282 -14.22 -29.93 24.51
CA ASP A 282 -13.74 -31.13 25.18
C ASP A 282 -12.22 -31.28 25.03
N ASP A 283 -11.67 -30.99 23.85
CA ASP A 283 -10.26 -31.24 23.50
C ASP A 283 -9.35 -30.01 23.57
N ASN A 284 -9.90 -28.81 23.79
CA ASN A 284 -9.20 -27.52 23.77
C ASN A 284 -8.40 -27.28 22.49
N GLN A 285 -8.91 -27.74 21.34
CA GLN A 285 -8.33 -27.51 20.03
C GLN A 285 -9.30 -26.75 19.12
N VAL A 286 -8.76 -26.03 18.15
CA VAL A 286 -9.51 -25.33 17.11
C VAL A 286 -8.98 -25.71 15.75
N THR A 287 -9.81 -25.50 14.72
CA THR A 287 -9.42 -25.81 13.34
C THR A 287 -9.00 -24.55 12.62
N ILE A 288 -7.77 -24.51 12.10
CA ILE A 288 -7.29 -23.46 11.21
C ILE A 288 -7.57 -23.91 9.77
N ARG A 289 -8.25 -23.07 8.99
CA ARG A 289 -8.44 -23.22 7.55
C ARG A 289 -7.62 -22.19 6.80
N GLU A 290 -6.81 -22.63 5.85
CA GLU A 290 -6.08 -21.77 4.92
C GLU A 290 -6.94 -21.38 3.71
N ARG A 291 -6.84 -20.12 3.27
CA ARG A 291 -7.59 -19.58 2.12
C ARG A 291 -7.26 -20.30 0.82
N ASP A 292 -5.97 -20.36 0.48
CA ASP A 292 -5.50 -20.79 -0.84
C ASP A 292 -5.62 -22.30 -0.98
N SER A 293 -4.99 -23.05 -0.06
CA SER A 293 -4.96 -24.53 -0.09
C SER A 293 -6.29 -25.17 0.32
N MET A 294 -7.17 -24.42 1.02
CA MET A 294 -8.37 -24.93 1.68
C MET A 294 -8.12 -26.01 2.74
N GLN A 295 -6.86 -26.29 3.09
CA GLN A 295 -6.50 -27.29 4.07
C GLN A 295 -6.95 -26.87 5.46
N GLN A 296 -7.31 -27.87 6.27
CA GLN A 296 -7.76 -27.70 7.64
C GLN A 296 -6.84 -28.46 8.57
N THR A 297 -6.34 -27.79 9.60
CA THR A 297 -5.44 -28.37 10.60
C THR A 297 -5.96 -28.08 11.99
N ARG A 298 -6.04 -29.11 12.85
CA ARG A 298 -6.37 -28.92 14.27
C ARG A 298 -5.13 -28.53 15.07
N VAL A 299 -5.29 -27.52 15.91
CA VAL A 299 -4.21 -26.93 16.71
C VAL A 299 -4.74 -26.67 18.12
N GLY A 300 -3.92 -26.95 19.14
CA GLY A 300 -4.24 -26.64 20.53
C GLY A 300 -4.35 -25.13 20.77
N LEU A 301 -5.28 -24.72 21.63
CA LEU A 301 -5.50 -23.31 21.96
C LEU A 301 -4.23 -22.61 22.48
N ASN A 302 -3.34 -23.35 23.17
CA ASN A 302 -2.08 -22.82 23.69
C ASN A 302 -1.04 -22.53 22.59
N GLU A 303 -1.14 -23.19 21.44
CA GLU A 303 -0.18 -23.08 20.32
C GLU A 303 -0.73 -22.21 19.18
N LEU A 304 -2.03 -21.90 19.22
CA LEU A 304 -2.76 -21.21 18.16
C LEU A 304 -2.12 -19.89 17.73
N GLU A 305 -1.74 -19.03 18.69
CA GLU A 305 -1.13 -17.72 18.37
C GLU A 305 0.19 -17.89 17.59
N SER A 306 1.06 -18.78 18.06
CA SER A 306 2.34 -19.06 17.42
C SER A 306 2.16 -19.65 16.03
N GLU A 307 1.22 -20.59 15.87
CA GLU A 307 0.96 -21.23 14.59
C GLU A 307 0.39 -20.26 13.55
N LEU A 308 -0.54 -19.39 13.98
CA LEU A 308 -1.08 -18.33 13.12
C LEU A 308 0.01 -17.33 12.73
N ALA A 309 0.88 -16.93 13.67
CA ALA A 309 1.96 -15.99 13.39
C ALA A 309 2.98 -16.56 12.41
N ILE A 310 3.30 -17.86 12.50
CA ILE A 310 4.12 -18.55 11.50
C ILE A 310 3.43 -18.48 10.14
N LYS A 311 2.16 -18.87 10.03
CA LYS A 311 1.44 -18.90 8.76
C LYS A 311 1.21 -17.54 8.10
N ILE A 312 1.20 -16.44 8.86
CA ILE A 312 1.02 -15.07 8.32
C ILE A 312 2.35 -14.43 7.90
N ASN A 313 3.45 -14.75 8.58
CA ASN A 313 4.77 -14.12 8.35
C ASN A 313 5.74 -14.98 7.51
N ILE A 314 5.24 -16.01 6.83
CA ILE A 314 6.01 -16.81 5.86
C ILE A 314 6.08 -16.08 4.52
#